data_AF-A0A967I4U9-F1
#
_entry.id   AF-A0A967I4U9-F1
#
_cell.length_a   1.000
_cell.length_b   1.000
_cell.length_c   1.000
_cell.angle_alpha   90.00
_cell.angle_beta   90.00
_cell.angle_gamma   90.00
#
_symmetry.space_group_name_H-M   'P 1'
#
loop_
_entity.id
_entity.type
_entity.pdbx_description
1 polymer ?
#
loop_
_entity_poly.entity_id
_entity_poly.type
_entity_poly.pdbx_seq_one_letter_code
_entity_poly.pdbx_strand_id
1 'polypeptide(L)' 'TVLQGRGVVEYEDGRTVALTPGDHLHIPARVRHRVRETSAEGPTVWLAVFWKPADSTD' A
#
# COMPACT_ATOMS: atom_id res chain seq x y z
N THR A 1 -1.18 3.68 4.02
CA THR A 1 -0.23 4.22 5.01
C THR A 1 0.23 3.13 5.95
N VAL A 2 1.51 3.09 6.32
CA VAL A 2 2.00 2.18 7.38
C VAL A 2 1.96 2.91 8.71
N LEU A 3 1.31 2.31 9.71
CA LEU A 3 1.19 2.86 11.07
C LEU A 3 2.23 2.27 12.03
N GLN A 4 2.61 1.01 11.82
CA GLN A 4 3.60 0.28 12.61
C GLN A 4 4.30 -0.76 11.74
N GLY A 5 5.56 -1.07 12.02
CA GLY A 5 6.35 -2.05 11.28
C GLY A 5 6.88 -1.49 9.96
N ARG A 6 7.04 -2.35 8.95
CA ARG A 6 7.47 -1.96 7.60
C ARG A 6 6.86 -2.90 6.58
N GLY A 7 6.74 -2.47 5.34
CA GLY A 7 6.29 -3.37 4.28
C GLY A 7 6.80 -3.01 2.90
N VAL A 8 6.76 -3.99 2.01
CA VAL A 8 7.10 -3.82 0.59
C VAL A 8 5.89 -4.18 -0.23
N VAL A 9 5.42 -3.23 -1.05
CA VAL A 9 4.37 -3.47 -2.05
C VAL A 9 5.05 -3.77 -3.39
N GLU A 10 4.61 -4.82 -4.07
CA GLU A 10 5.06 -5.19 -5.41
C GLU A 10 3.91 -5.06 -6.41
N TYR A 11 4.19 -4.44 -7.54
CA TYR A 11 3.30 -4.31 -8.68
C TYR A 11 3.50 -5.46 -9.68
N GLU A 12 2.54 -5.66 -10.58
CA GLU A 12 2.59 -6.73 -11.58
C GLU A 12 3.81 -6.64 -12.52
N ASP A 13 4.31 -5.43 -12.78
CA ASP A 13 5.52 -5.19 -13.59
C ASP A 13 6.84 -5.41 -12.82
N GLY A 14 6.78 -5.92 -11.59
CA GLY A 14 7.93 -6.20 -10.74
C GLY A 14 8.50 -4.98 -10.02
N ARG A 15 7.94 -3.78 -10.20
CA ARG A 15 8.34 -2.62 -9.38
C ARG A 15 7.96 -2.86 -7.93
N THR A 16 8.85 -2.46 -7.02
CA THR A 16 8.63 -2.57 -5.57
C THR A 16 8.74 -1.22 -4.89
N VAL A 17 7.91 -0.98 -3.88
CA VAL A 17 7.94 0.21 -3.03
C VAL A 17 8.03 -0.24 -1.58
N ALA A 18 9.11 0.17 -0.90
CA ALA A 18 9.28 -0.03 0.53
C ALA A 18 8.64 1.13 1.31
N LEU A 19 7.99 0.81 2.43
CA LEU A 19 7.26 1.75 3.27
C LEU A 19 7.62 1.52 4.74
N THR A 20 7.84 2.61 5.45
CA THR A 20 8.10 2.69 6.90
C THR A 20 6.97 3.44 7.61
N PRO A 21 6.91 3.46 8.95
CA PRO A 21 5.83 4.13 9.66
C PRO A 21 5.72 5.62 9.29
N GLY A 22 4.54 6.06 8.90
CA GLY A 22 4.27 7.41 8.38
C GLY A 22 4.22 7.49 6.85
N ASP A 23 4.83 6.55 6.14
CA ASP A 23 4.79 6.52 4.68
C ASP A 23 3.40 6.13 4.17
N HIS A 24 3.02 6.73 3.05
CA HIS A 24 1.80 6.41 2.33
C HIS A 24 2.10 6.13 0.87
N LEU A 25 1.32 5.21 0.30
CA LEU A 25 1.40 4.82 -1.09
C LEU A 25 0.01 4.97 -1.70
N HIS A 26 -0.10 5.84 -2.70
CA HIS A 26 -1.29 5.91 -3.52
C HIS A 26 -1.22 4.79 -4.57
N ILE A 27 -2.21 3.92 -4.55
CA ILE A 27 -2.38 2.86 -5.54
C ILE A 27 -3.62 3.20 -6.38
N PRO A 28 -3.46 3.56 -7.66
CA PRO A 28 -4.60 3.89 -8.50
C PRO A 28 -5.58 2.71 -8.62
N ALA A 29 -6.85 3.01 -8.86
CA ALA A 29 -7.87 2.00 -9.04
C ALA A 29 -7.49 1.01 -10.16
N ARG A 30 -7.82 -0.27 -9.95
CA ARG A 30 -7.55 -1.38 -10.89
C ARG A 30 -6.06 -1.66 -11.14
N VAL A 31 -5.15 -1.11 -10.35
CA VAL A 31 -3.73 -1.47 -10.39
C VAL A 31 -3.48 -2.71 -9.55
N ARG A 32 -3.04 -3.80 -10.19
CA ARG A 32 -2.69 -5.05 -9.50
C ARG A 32 -1.42 -4.84 -8.67
N HIS A 33 -1.48 -5.24 -7.42
CA HIS A 33 -0.40 -5.14 -6.46
C HIS A 33 -0.56 -6.22 -5.39
N ARG A 34 0.52 -6.54 -4.70
CA ARG A 34 0.52 -7.42 -3.52
C ARG A 34 1.47 -6.91 -2.45
N VAL A 35 1.23 -7.30 -1.21
CA VAL A 35 2.25 -7.18 -0.16
C VAL A 35 3.27 -8.28 -0.40
N ARG A 36 4.51 -7.89 -0.74
CA ARG A 36 5.63 -8.80 -0.96
C ARG A 36 6.27 -9.20 0.36
N GLU A 37 6.45 -8.24 1.27
CA GLU A 37 7.12 -8.43 2.56
C GLU A 37 6.49 -7.55 3.66
N THR A 38 6.60 -8.03 4.89
CA THR A 38 6.26 -7.30 6.12
C THR A 38 7.42 -7.38 7.12
N SER A 39 7.38 -6.59 8.20
CA SER A 39 8.41 -6.67 9.26
C SER A 39 8.53 -8.09 9.83
N ALA A 40 9.77 -8.50 10.11
CA ALA A 40 10.08 -9.76 10.80
C ALA A 40 10.06 -9.60 12.33
N GLU A 41 10.13 -8.37 12.82
CA GLU A 41 10.26 -8.04 14.25
C GLU A 41 8.90 -7.90 14.95
N GLY A 42 7.79 -7.96 14.20
CA GLY A 42 6.44 -7.79 14.73
C GLY A 42 5.41 -7.46 13.66
N PRO A 43 4.16 -7.17 14.07
CA PRO A 43 3.09 -6.88 13.13
C PRO A 43 3.38 -5.61 12.33
N THR A 44 2.98 -5.65 11.05
CA THR A 44 2.90 -4.45 10.21
C THR A 44 1.45 -4.02 10.12
N VAL A 45 1.13 -2.84 10.66
CA VAL A 45 -0.24 -2.31 10.70
C VAL A 45 -0.41 -1.28 9.58
N TRP A 46 -1.44 -1.48 8.76
CA TRP A 46 -1.73 -0.62 7.62
C TRP A 46 -3.08 0.07 7.79
N LEU A 47 -3.15 1.34 7.41
CA LEU A 47 -4.39 2.03 7.16
C LEU A 47 -4.57 2.19 5.65
N ALA A 48 -5.62 1.57 5.12
CA ALA A 48 -6.04 1.70 3.72
C ALA A 48 -7.35 2.48 3.66
N VAL A 49 -7.34 3.58 2.90
CA VAL A 49 -8.53 4.39 2.63
C VAL A 49 -8.85 4.23 1.16
N PHE A 50 -10.09 3.87 0.85
CA PHE A 50 -10.60 3.77 -0.51
C PHE A 50 -11.60 4.89 -0.73
N TRP A 51 -11.43 5.64 -1.82
CA TRP A 51 -12.33 6.73 -2.18
C TRP A 51 -12.68 6.66 -3.68
N LYS A 52 -13.88 7.13 -4.04
CA LYS A 52 -14.23 7.38 -5.44
C LYS A 52 -13.61 8.73 -5.85
N PRO A 53 -13.06 8.87 -7.06
CA PRO A 53 -12.72 10.18 -7.61
C PRO A 53 -13.96 11.08 -7.62
N ALA A 54 -13.79 12.38 -7.39
CA ALA A 54 -14.90 13.33 -7.27
C ALA A 54 -15.83 13.36 -8.50
N ASP A 55 -15.33 12.98 -9.68
CA ASP A 55 -16.06 13.06 -10.94
C ASP A 55 -16.61 11.70 -11.45
N SER A 56 -16.67 10.66 -10.61
CA SER A 56 -17.34 9.42 -11.04
C SER A 56 -18.86 9.58 -11.01
N THR A 57 -19.47 9.89 -12.16
CA THR A 57 -20.92 9.73 -12.36
C THR A 57 -21.22 8.23 -12.41
N ASP A 58 -22.02 7.72 -11.47
CA ASP A 58 -22.62 6.37 -11.53
C ASP A 58 -23.65 6.31 -12.68
#